data_AF-A0AA96XL89-F1
#
_entry.id   AF-A0AA96XL89-F1
#
_cell.length_a   1.000
_cell.length_b   1.000
_cell.length_c   1.000
_cell.angle_alpha   90.00
_cell.angle_beta   90.00
_cell.angle_gamma   90.00
#
_symmetry.space_group_name_H-M   'P 1'
#
loop_
_entity.id
_entity.type
_entity.pdbx_description
1 polymer ?
#
loop_
_entity_poly.entity_id
_entity_poly.type
_entity_poly.pdbx_seq_one_letter_code
_entity_poly.pdbx_strand_id
1 'polypeptide(L)'
;MRRWLSLLFALAAGCTPAPAPPASPDRDVQVFAPPGIEARGSRVPVLYVEAERALYFPQGVGGGGSRYPVVPSPAELLALGRRTDIIIVTVAPGQSTAHAAIAAP
;
A
#
# COMPACT_ATOMS: atom_id res chain seq x y z
N MET A 1 -53.65 -9.87 -25.16
CA MET A 1 -52.29 -10.45 -25.03
C MET A 1 -51.21 -9.36 -25.08
N ARG A 2 -51.31 -8.27 -24.31
CA ARG A 2 -50.40 -7.09 -24.43
C ARG A 2 -49.79 -6.61 -23.11
N ARG A 3 -50.09 -7.29 -21.99
CA ARG A 3 -49.56 -6.94 -20.66
C ARG A 3 -48.32 -7.72 -20.25
N TRP A 4 -47.97 -8.79 -20.97
CA TRP A 4 -46.82 -9.64 -20.67
C TRP A 4 -45.52 -9.14 -21.30
N LEU A 5 -45.57 -8.41 -22.42
CA LEU A 5 -44.36 -7.84 -23.05
C LEU A 5 -43.72 -6.72 -22.20
N SER A 6 -44.51 -5.96 -21.45
CA SER A 6 -44.01 -4.83 -20.65
C SER A 6 -43.20 -5.26 -19.43
N LEU A 7 -43.47 -6.45 -18.88
CA LEU A 7 -42.75 -6.99 -17.72
C LEU A 7 -41.35 -7.49 -18.10
N LEU A 8 -41.18 -8.05 -19.30
CA LEU A 8 -39.87 -8.49 -19.78
C LEU A 8 -38.93 -7.31 -20.08
N PHE A 9 -39.49 -6.17 -20.53
CA PHE A 9 -38.71 -4.96 -20.80
C PHE A 9 -38.20 -4.28 -19.52
N ALA A 10 -38.97 -4.37 -18.43
CA ALA A 10 -38.56 -3.84 -17.13
C ALA A 10 -37.42 -4.66 -16.49
N LEU A 11 -37.34 -5.97 -16.75
CA LEU A 11 -36.27 -6.81 -16.20
C LEU A 11 -34.92 -6.59 -16.90
N ALA A 12 -34.93 -6.25 -18.19
CA ALA A 12 -33.71 -6.04 -18.97
C ALA A 12 -32.99 -4.71 -18.66
N ALA A 13 -33.69 -3.73 -18.09
CA ALA A 13 -33.14 -2.40 -17.78
C ALA A 13 -32.39 -2.33 -16.43
N GLY A 14 -32.40 -3.40 -15.63
CA GLY A 14 -31.83 -3.41 -14.27
C GLY A 14 -30.39 -3.88 -14.16
N CYS A 15 -29.80 -4.43 -15.22
CA CYS A 15 -28.42 -4.91 -15.20
C CYS A 15 -27.43 -3.78 -15.47
N THR A 16 -27.41 -2.76 -14.60
CA THR A 16 -26.24 -1.89 -14.48
C THR A 16 -25.15 -2.72 -13.80
N PRO A 17 -24.01 -3.02 -14.45
CA PRO A 17 -22.93 -3.73 -13.79
C PRO A 17 -22.51 -2.93 -12.55
N ALA A 18 -22.36 -3.62 -11.43
CA ALA A 18 -21.85 -3.01 -10.21
C ALA A 18 -20.53 -2.31 -10.56
N PRO A 19 -20.30 -1.07 -10.09
CA PRO A 19 -19.05 -0.37 -10.35
C PRO A 19 -17.90 -1.28 -9.91
N ALA A 20 -16.98 -1.56 -10.84
CA ALA A 20 -15.80 -2.34 -10.52
C ALA A 20 -15.10 -1.69 -9.32
N PRO A 21 -14.64 -2.48 -8.33
CA PRO A 21 -13.87 -1.93 -7.23
C PRO A 21 -12.70 -1.13 -7.81
N PRO A 22 -12.37 0.03 -7.22
CA PRO A 22 -11.26 0.84 -7.70
C PRO A 22 -10.01 -0.06 -7.78
N ALA A 23 -9.34 -0.03 -8.92
CA ALA A 23 -8.09 -0.75 -9.09
C ALA A 23 -7.14 -0.29 -7.98
N SER A 24 -6.75 -1.23 -7.09
CA SER A 24 -5.74 -0.95 -6.09
C SER A 24 -4.48 -0.50 -6.84
N PRO A 25 -3.91 0.67 -6.54
CA PRO A 25 -2.65 1.05 -7.17
C PRO A 25 -1.62 -0.02 -6.82
N ASP A 26 -1.00 -0.59 -7.85
CA ASP A 26 -0.09 -1.71 -7.72
C ASP A 26 1.21 -1.21 -7.08
N ARG A 27 1.33 -1.27 -5.76
CA ARG A 27 2.44 -0.67 -5.01
C ARG A 27 3.59 -1.66 -4.94
N ASP A 28 4.75 -1.30 -5.48
CA ASP A 28 5.96 -2.10 -5.30
C ASP A 28 6.49 -1.91 -3.88
N VAL A 29 6.59 -3.00 -3.12
CA VAL A 29 7.10 -3.02 -1.75
C VAL A 29 8.40 -3.81 -1.70
N GLN A 30 9.47 -3.21 -1.17
CA GLN A 30 10.71 -3.91 -0.86
C GLN A 30 10.96 -3.90 0.64
N VAL A 31 11.46 -5.02 1.15
CA VAL A 31 11.75 -5.19 2.58
C VAL A 31 13.20 -5.66 2.73
N PHE A 32 13.98 -4.88 3.47
CA PHE A 32 15.34 -5.21 3.86
C PHE A 32 15.34 -5.59 5.33
N ALA A 33 15.61 -6.86 5.61
CA ALA A 33 15.70 -7.43 6.94
C ALA A 33 17.14 -7.94 7.18
N PRO A 34 17.80 -7.55 8.28
CA PRO A 34 19.08 -8.12 8.65
C PRO A 34 18.98 -9.63 8.92
N PRO A 35 20.05 -10.41 8.68
CA PRO A 35 20.04 -11.83 9.00
C PRO A 35 19.87 -12.07 10.51
N GLY A 36 19.02 -13.04 10.88
CA GLY A 36 18.81 -13.42 12.29
C GLY A 36 17.92 -12.45 13.09
N ILE A 37 17.27 -11.49 12.42
CA ILE A 37 16.42 -10.49 13.06
C ILE A 37 15.09 -11.09 13.59
N GLU A 38 14.71 -12.27 13.11
CA GLU A 38 13.46 -12.97 13.44
C GLU A 38 13.34 -13.29 14.93
N ALA A 39 14.47 -13.58 15.60
CA ALA A 39 14.51 -13.88 17.03
C ALA A 39 14.07 -12.70 17.91
N ARG A 40 14.15 -11.46 17.41
CA ARG A 40 13.69 -10.25 18.10
C ARG A 40 12.18 -10.01 17.95
N GLY A 41 11.52 -10.72 17.02
CA GLY A 41 10.09 -10.65 16.80
C GLY A 41 9.59 -9.24 16.53
N SER A 42 8.47 -8.87 17.13
CA SER A 42 7.77 -7.62 16.81
C SER A 42 8.42 -6.32 17.33
N ARG A 43 9.49 -6.44 18.12
CA ARG A 43 10.20 -5.32 18.75
C ARG A 43 11.35 -4.77 17.91
N VAL A 44 11.57 -5.35 16.74
CA VAL A 44 12.61 -4.90 15.81
C VAL A 44 12.25 -3.51 15.29
N PRO A 45 13.15 -2.51 15.40
CA PRO A 45 12.86 -1.18 14.89
C PRO A 45 12.61 -1.21 13.37
N VAL A 46 11.65 -0.42 12.90
CA VAL A 46 11.25 -0.39 11.49
C VAL A 46 11.37 1.03 10.94
N LEU A 47 12.02 1.17 9.80
CA LEU A 47 11.97 2.38 8.98
C LEU A 47 11.07 2.11 7.78
N TYR A 48 9.95 2.83 7.69
CA TYR A 48 9.07 2.83 6.53
C TYR A 48 9.36 4.06 5.67
N VAL A 49 9.55 3.87 4.37
CA VAL A 49 9.85 4.93 3.40
C VAL A 49 8.90 4.83 2.22
N GLU A 50 8.21 5.93 1.92
CA GLU A 50 7.39 6.14 0.73
C GLU A 50 7.90 7.40 0.02
N ALA A 51 7.45 7.64 -1.22
CA ALA A 51 7.93 8.72 -2.08
C ALA A 51 8.11 10.09 -1.39
N GLU A 52 7.19 10.49 -0.51
CA GLU A 52 7.25 11.80 0.17
C GLU A 52 7.29 11.71 1.70
N ARG A 53 7.41 10.50 2.27
CA ARG A 53 7.39 10.35 3.73
C ARG A 53 8.31 9.25 4.20
N ALA A 54 8.87 9.45 5.39
CA ALA A 54 9.49 8.39 6.14
C ALA A 54 8.95 8.36 7.57
N LEU A 55 8.74 7.16 8.09
CA LEU A 55 8.26 6.91 9.44
C LEU A 55 9.19 5.90 10.12
N TYR A 56 9.74 6.28 11.26
CA TYR A 56 10.59 5.42 12.05
C TYR A 56 9.87 4.95 13.31
N PHE A 57 9.83 3.63 13.50
CA PHE A 57 9.24 2.94 14.64
C PHE A 57 10.37 2.40 15.52
N PRO A 58 10.87 3.17 16.51
CA PRO A 58 12.04 2.79 17.30
C PRO A 58 11.82 1.53 18.15
N GLN A 59 10.58 1.23 18.53
CA GLN A 59 10.20 0.08 19.35
C GLN A 59 9.66 -1.09 18.52
N GLY A 60 9.76 -0.98 17.19
CA GLY A 60 9.09 -1.88 16.26
C GLY A 60 7.59 -1.65 16.17
N VAL A 61 6.93 -2.53 15.41
CA VAL A 61 5.54 -2.35 14.97
C VAL A 61 4.56 -3.29 15.66
N GLY A 62 5.01 -4.19 16.54
CA GLY A 62 4.09 -5.06 17.27
C GLY A 62 4.39 -5.20 18.76
N GLY A 63 3.31 -5.45 19.51
CA GLY A 63 3.31 -5.68 20.95
C GLY A 63 3.35 -4.40 21.77
N GLY A 64 2.19 -4.00 22.32
CA GLY A 64 1.97 -3.23 23.57
C GLY A 64 2.64 -1.86 23.82
N GLY A 65 3.86 -1.62 23.34
CA GLY A 65 4.61 -0.39 23.52
C GLY A 65 4.11 0.76 22.64
N SER A 66 4.60 1.96 22.94
CA SER A 66 4.30 3.20 22.21
C SER A 66 4.50 3.00 20.70
N ARG A 67 3.39 2.96 19.96
CA ARG A 67 3.36 2.70 18.50
C ARG A 67 3.51 3.97 17.67
N TYR A 68 3.87 5.09 18.30
CA TYR A 68 3.91 6.37 17.61
C TYR A 68 5.16 6.43 16.73
N PRO A 69 5.01 6.52 15.40
CA PRO A 69 6.14 6.73 14.53
C PRO A 69 6.73 8.12 14.77
N VAL A 70 8.03 8.21 14.61
CA VAL A 70 8.77 9.48 14.55
C VAL A 70 9.03 9.79 13.08
N VAL A 71 8.91 11.05 12.69
CA VAL A 71 9.35 11.52 11.37
C VAL A 71 10.84 11.89 11.50
N PRO A 72 11.77 11.10 10.94
CA PRO A 72 13.19 11.42 11.01
C PRO A 72 13.53 12.61 10.11
N SER A 73 14.46 13.44 10.56
CA SER A 73 15.12 14.45 9.74
C SER A 73 15.99 13.81 8.63
N PRO A 74 16.38 14.57 7.59
CA PRO A 74 17.24 14.03 6.53
C PRO A 74 18.56 13.43 7.02
N ALA A 75 19.17 14.02 8.05
CA ALA A 75 20.41 13.50 8.64
C ALA A 75 20.17 12.18 9.38
N GLU A 76 19.04 12.06 10.10
CA GLU A 76 18.65 10.83 10.79
C GLU A 76 18.31 9.72 9.79
N LEU A 77 17.69 10.04 8.65
CA LEU A 77 17.44 9.07 7.58
C LEU A 77 18.73 8.44 7.05
N LEU A 78 19.76 9.25 6.83
CA LEU A 78 21.08 8.76 6.42
C LEU A 78 21.71 7.86 7.48
N ALA A 79 21.56 8.20 8.76
CA ALA A 79 22.04 7.39 9.86
C ALA A 79 21.27 6.06 9.97
N LEU A 80 19.94 6.09 9.85
CA LEU A 80 19.08 4.91 9.88
C LEU A 80 19.35 3.98 8.69
N GLY A 81 19.57 4.52 7.49
CA GLY A 81 19.90 3.73 6.30
C GLY A 81 21.22 2.95 6.39
N ARG A 82 22.08 3.28 7.37
CA ARG A 82 23.33 2.55 7.63
C ARG A 82 23.21 1.53 8.75
N ARG A 83 22.08 1.48 9.46
CA ARG A 83 21.88 0.53 10.56
C ARG A 83 21.64 -0.87 10.04
N THR A 84 22.25 -1.83 10.70
CA THR A 84 22.16 -3.26 10.38
C THR A 84 21.27 -4.02 11.36
N ASP A 85 20.56 -3.32 12.25
CA ASP A 85 19.74 -3.89 13.31
C ASP A 85 18.26 -3.44 13.24
N ILE A 86 17.88 -2.85 12.10
CA ILE A 86 16.52 -2.37 11.81
C ILE A 86 16.00 -3.02 10.52
N ILE A 87 14.69 -3.09 10.38
CA ILE A 87 14.04 -3.45 9.11
C ILE A 87 13.76 -2.15 8.34
N ILE A 88 14.06 -2.15 7.04
CA ILE A 88 13.73 -1.04 6.14
C ILE A 88 12.66 -1.52 5.15
N VAL A 89 11.52 -0.85 5.13
CA VAL A 89 10.43 -1.09 4.19
C VAL A 89 10.36 0.11 3.25
N THR A 90 10.55 -0.12 1.96
CA THR A 90 10.38 0.91 0.93
C THR A 90 9.15 0.61 0.09
N VAL A 91 8.35 1.64 -0.18
CA VAL A 91 7.14 1.55 -0.99
C VAL A 91 7.24 2.53 -2.15
N ALA A 92 7.39 2.00 -3.35
CA ALA A 92 7.39 2.81 -4.56
C ALA A 92 5.94 3.04 -5.05
N PRO A 93 5.67 4.19 -5.69
CA PRO A 93 4.39 4.39 -6.35
C PRO A 93 4.26 3.40 -7.52
N GLY A 94 3.12 2.73 -7.59
CA GLY A 94 2.78 1.89 -8.73
C GLY A 94 2.69 2.67 -10.02
N GLN A 95 3.21 2.10 -11.12
CA GLN A 95 2.96 2.66 -12.44
C GLN A 95 1.47 2.45 -12.77
N SER A 96 0.69 3.53 -12.69
CA SER A 96 -0.69 3.51 -13.16
C SER A 96 -0.69 3.32 -14.68
N THR A 97 -0.96 2.10 -15.14
CA THR A 97 -1.08 1.76 -16.57
C THR A 97 -2.36 2.34 -17.21
N ALA A 98 -3.14 3.15 -16.48
CA ALA A 98 -4.42 3.68 -16.96
C ALA A 98 -4.31 4.74 -18.06
N HIS A 99 -3.11 5.24 -18.38
CA HIS A 99 -2.94 6.35 -19.33
C HIS A 99 -2.50 5.97 -20.76
N ALA A 100 -2.37 4.67 -21.09
CA ALA A 100 -1.86 4.24 -22.40
C ALA A 100 -2.94 3.94 -23.46
N ALA A 101 -4.24 4.08 -23.17
CA ALA A 101 -5.32 3.65 -24.07
C ALA A 101 -6.09 4.78 -24.78
N ILE A 102 -5.60 6.03 -24.78
CA ILE A 102 -6.25 7.13 -25.53
C ILE A 102 -5.22 7.87 -26.38
N ALA A 103 -4.74 7.21 -27.44
CA ALA A 103 -4.23 7.87 -28.64
C ALA A 103 -3.99 6.81 -29.72
N ALA A 104 -5.02 6.53 -30.52
CA ALA A 104 -4.83 6.07 -31.89
C ALA A 104 -5.80 6.87 -32.79
N PRO A 105 -5.32 7.43 -33.91
CA PRO A 105 -6.04 8.38 -34.77
C PRO A 105 -7.22 7.76 -35.53
#